data_AF-A0AA45RMZ7-F1
#
_entry.id   AF-A0AA45RMZ7-F1
#
_cell.length_a   1.000
_cell.length_b   1.000
_cell.length_c   1.000
_cell.angle_alpha   90.00
_cell.angle_beta   90.00
_cell.angle_gamma   90.00
#
_symmetry.space_group_name_H-M   'P 1'
#
loop_
_entity.id
_entity.type
_entity.pdbx_description
1 polymer ?
#
loop_
_entity_poly.entity_id
_entity_poly.type
_entity_poly.pdbx_seq_one_letter_code
_entity_poly.pdbx_strand_id
1 'polypeptide(L)'
;MAAQGASVSYRDAMDERDLIDALSSGHIERRYFAHICAFLDEVPLPITIMACGQVAQLSQTAMTMIWKNVAVLAHLVGSRRATFWDLDNY
;
A
#
# COMPACT_ATOMS: atom_id res chain seq x y z
N MET A 1 -15.93 -11.05 0.71
CA MET A 1 -16.19 -9.61 0.66
C MET A 1 -15.82 -9.02 2.01
N ALA A 2 -14.71 -8.28 2.08
CA ALA A 2 -14.23 -7.57 3.27
C ALA A 2 -13.68 -6.18 2.86
N ALA A 3 -14.40 -5.52 1.95
CA ALA A 3 -14.05 -4.22 1.36
C ALA A 3 -14.95 -3.08 1.93
N GLN A 4 -15.32 -3.16 3.21
CA GLN A 4 -16.13 -2.14 3.87
C GLN A 4 -15.44 -1.78 5.18
N GLY A 5 -14.66 -0.70 5.19
CA GLY A 5 -14.08 -0.22 6.44
C GLY A 5 -13.06 0.92 6.36
N ALA A 6 -12.51 1.24 5.19
CA ALA A 6 -11.61 2.39 5.05
C ALA A 6 -12.29 3.49 4.22
N SER A 7 -13.39 4.03 4.75
CA SER A 7 -13.97 5.27 4.22
C SER A 7 -13.18 6.45 4.79
N VAL A 8 -12.12 6.85 4.10
CA VAL A 8 -11.37 8.07 4.42
C VAL A 8 -11.62 9.10 3.30
N SER A 9 -12.68 9.89 3.49
CA SER A 9 -12.94 11.16 2.81
C SER A 9 -11.90 12.22 3.22
N TYR A 10 -11.43 13.21 2.45
CA TYR A 10 -11.59 13.65 1.05
C TYR A 10 -10.55 14.76 0.80
N ARG A 11 -9.79 14.72 -0.30
CA ARG A 11 -9.42 15.92 -1.09
C ARG A 11 -8.97 15.55 -2.51
N ASP A 12 -8.40 14.36 -2.67
CA ASP A 12 -8.24 13.61 -3.92
C ASP A 12 -8.47 12.14 -3.54
N ALA A 13 -9.68 11.61 -3.71
CA ALA A 13 -9.94 10.23 -3.29
C ALA A 13 -9.18 9.27 -4.22
N MET A 14 -8.07 8.73 -3.74
CA MET A 14 -7.37 7.63 -4.39
C MET A 14 -8.33 6.43 -4.44
N ASP A 15 -8.65 5.97 -5.64
CA ASP A 15 -9.56 4.84 -5.83
C ASP A 15 -8.88 3.53 -5.40
N GLU A 16 -9.67 2.50 -5.09
CA GLU A 16 -9.19 1.16 -4.77
C GLU A 16 -8.29 0.60 -5.88
N ARG A 17 -8.61 0.93 -7.14
CA ARG A 17 -7.82 0.55 -8.32
C ARG A 17 -6.44 1.19 -8.32
N ASP A 18 -6.35 2.47 -8.01
CA ASP A 18 -5.07 3.18 -7.93
C ASP A 18 -4.19 2.57 -6.82
N LEU A 19 -4.81 2.10 -5.73
CA LEU A 19 -4.10 1.45 -4.62
C LEU A 19 -3.61 0.05 -5.01
N ILE A 20 -4.46 -0.73 -5.69
CA ILE A 20 -4.08 -2.03 -6.24
C ILE A 20 -2.92 -1.88 -7.22
N ASP A 21 -3.01 -0.94 -8.15
CA ASP A 21 -1.97 -0.68 -9.14
C ASP A 21 -0.67 -0.21 -8.49
N ALA A 22 -0.76 0.65 -7.47
CA ALA A 22 0.42 1.09 -6.74
C ALA A 22 1.12 -0.07 -6.01
N LEU A 23 0.37 -0.86 -5.25
CA LEU A 23 0.92 -1.97 -4.48
C LEU A 23 1.43 -3.12 -5.38
N SER A 24 0.83 -3.32 -6.54
CA SER A 24 1.25 -4.36 -7.50
C SER A 24 2.41 -3.95 -8.41
N SER A 25 2.53 -2.66 -8.73
CA SER A 25 3.58 -2.14 -9.63
C SER A 25 4.76 -1.49 -8.90
N GLY A 26 4.59 -1.07 -7.64
CA GLY A 26 5.58 -0.27 -6.90
C GLY A 26 5.69 1.18 -7.39
N HIS A 27 4.81 1.62 -8.29
CA HIS A 27 4.81 2.96 -8.85
C HIS A 27 3.52 3.69 -8.49
N ILE A 28 3.64 4.97 -8.16
CA ILE A 28 2.50 5.82 -7.84
C ILE A 28 2.77 7.23 -8.38
N GLU A 29 1.74 7.89 -8.86
CA GLU A 29 1.85 9.30 -9.25
C GLU A 29 2.04 10.20 -8.02
N ARG A 30 2.83 11.28 -8.18
CA ARG A 30 3.15 12.21 -7.08
C ARG A 30 1.93 12.78 -6.36
N ARG A 31 0.80 12.94 -7.06
CA ARG A 31 -0.46 13.43 -6.49
C ARG A 31 -0.99 12.53 -5.36
N TYR A 32 -0.64 11.24 -5.37
CA TYR A 32 -1.11 10.25 -4.40
C TYR A 32 -0.08 9.88 -3.32
N PHE A 33 1.09 10.53 -3.30
CA PHE A 33 2.14 10.23 -2.30
C PHE A 33 1.63 10.38 -0.86
N ALA A 34 0.83 11.41 -0.58
CA ALA A 34 0.26 11.63 0.74
C ALA A 34 -0.68 10.50 1.17
N HIS A 35 -1.43 9.92 0.22
CA HIS A 35 -2.34 8.81 0.49
C HIS A 35 -1.58 7.52 0.82
N ILE A 36 -0.56 7.18 0.03
CA ILE A 36 0.29 6.02 0.31
C ILE A 36 1.08 6.21 1.61
N CYS A 37 1.60 7.41 1.87
CA CYS A 37 2.34 7.69 3.10
C CYS A 37 1.43 7.53 4.33
N ALA A 38 0.23 8.11 4.32
CA ALA A 38 -0.76 7.94 5.39
C ALA A 38 -1.17 6.47 5.56
N PHE A 39 -1.42 5.74 4.46
CA PHE A 39 -1.73 4.32 4.50
C PHE A 39 -0.62 3.52 5.22
N LEU A 40 0.65 3.73 4.84
CA LEU A 40 1.78 2.99 5.41
C LEU A 40 2.09 3.40 6.86
N ASP A 41 1.83 4.65 7.22
CA ASP A 41 2.11 5.15 8.57
C ASP A 41 1.00 4.80 9.56
N GLU A 42 -0.26 4.98 9.17
CA GLU A 42 -1.41 4.97 10.08
C GLU A 42 -2.16 3.66 10.08
N VAL A 43 -2.10 2.87 9.00
CA VAL A 43 -2.83 1.60 8.94
C VAL A 43 -2.11 0.54 9.78
N PRO A 44 -2.85 -0.16 10.67
CA PRO A 44 -2.31 -1.28 11.42
C PRO A 44 -1.80 -2.39 10.50
N LEU A 45 -0.65 -2.97 10.84
CA LEU A 45 0.00 -4.03 10.06
C LEU A 45 -0.95 -5.17 9.65
N PRO A 46 -1.83 -5.72 10.52
CA PRO A 46 -2.74 -6.79 10.10
C PRO A 46 -3.68 -6.38 8.96
N ILE A 47 -4.12 -5.12 8.93
CA ILE A 47 -4.97 -4.58 7.87
C ILE A 47 -4.17 -4.42 6.58
N THR A 48 -2.93 -3.93 6.67
CA THR A 48 -2.02 -3.83 5.52
C THR A 48 -1.74 -5.19 4.90
N ILE A 49 -1.44 -6.21 5.71
CA ILE A 49 -1.21 -7.59 5.24
C ILE A 49 -2.44 -8.12 4.50
N MET A 50 -3.64 -7.90 5.05
CA MET A 50 -4.89 -8.30 4.40
C MET A 50 -5.09 -7.57 3.06
N ALA A 51 -4.85 -6.26 3.02
CA ALA A 51 -4.94 -5.48 1.78
C ALA A 51 -3.95 -5.99 0.73
N CYS A 52 -2.68 -6.17 1.09
CA CYS A 52 -1.65 -6.75 0.21
C CYS A 52 -2.04 -8.16 -0.29
N GLY A 53 -2.68 -8.98 0.54
CA GLY A 53 -3.19 -10.28 0.13
C GLY A 53 -4.33 -10.21 -0.89
N GLN A 54 -5.23 -9.23 -0.74
CA GLN A 54 -6.27 -8.98 -1.74
C GLN A 54 -5.64 -8.49 -3.06
N VAL A 55 -4.68 -7.57 -3.00
CA VAL A 55 -3.93 -7.11 -4.19
C VAL A 55 -3.21 -8.26 -4.89
N ALA A 56 -2.54 -9.13 -4.13
CA ALA A 56 -1.84 -10.30 -4.66
C ALA A 56 -2.80 -11.24 -5.43
N GLN A 57 -4.00 -11.48 -4.88
CA GLN A 57 -5.01 -12.30 -5.54
C GLN A 57 -5.57 -11.64 -6.79
N LEU A 58 -5.91 -10.34 -6.73
CA LEU A 58 -6.49 -9.59 -7.84
C LEU A 58 -5.50 -9.38 -8.99
N SER A 59 -4.23 -9.13 -8.67
CA SER A 59 -3.17 -8.83 -9.63
C SER A 59 -2.36 -10.07 -10.03
N GLN A 60 -2.76 -11.27 -9.55
CA GLN A 60 -2.03 -12.54 -9.72
C GLN A 60 -0.53 -12.42 -9.45
N THR A 61 -0.17 -11.60 -8.46
CA THR A 61 1.22 -11.27 -8.14
C THR A 61 1.61 -11.95 -6.84
N ALA A 62 2.82 -12.50 -6.78
CA ALA A 62 3.31 -13.15 -5.56
C ALA A 62 3.36 -12.14 -4.39
N MET A 63 2.93 -12.57 -3.20
CA MET A 63 2.95 -11.73 -2.00
C MET A 63 4.35 -11.15 -1.70
N THR A 64 5.42 -11.91 -1.96
CA THR A 64 6.80 -11.45 -1.80
C THR A 64 7.14 -10.28 -2.73
N MET A 65 6.54 -10.21 -3.92
CA MET A 65 6.69 -9.08 -4.83
C MET A 65 5.89 -7.87 -4.36
N ILE A 66 4.68 -8.08 -3.83
CA ILE A 66 3.89 -6.99 -3.22
C ILE A 66 4.65 -6.37 -2.05
N TRP A 67 5.30 -7.16 -1.18
CA TRP A 67 6.12 -6.62 -0.09
C TRP A 67 7.32 -5.81 -0.58
N LYS A 68 7.99 -6.25 -1.65
CA LYS A 68 9.05 -5.46 -2.31
C LYS A 68 8.52 -4.11 -2.78
N ASN A 69 7.36 -4.09 -3.41
CA ASN A 69 6.74 -2.87 -3.87
C ASN A 69 6.34 -1.95 -2.71
N VAL A 70 5.80 -2.51 -1.62
CA VAL A 70 5.49 -1.75 -0.39
C VAL A 70 6.73 -1.10 0.19
N ALA A 71 7.85 -1.83 0.28
CA ALA A 71 9.12 -1.29 0.73
C ALA A 71 9.58 -0.12 -0.15
N VAL A 72 9.56 -0.31 -1.48
CA VAL A 72 9.92 0.73 -2.46
C VAL A 72 9.03 1.96 -2.30
N LEU A 73 7.71 1.77 -2.19
CA LEU A 73 6.76 2.85 -2.00
C LEU A 73 7.00 3.59 -0.69
N ALA A 74 7.28 2.87 0.41
CA ALA A 74 7.55 3.46 1.72
C ALA A 74 8.74 4.43 1.68
N HIS A 75 9.82 4.03 1.00
CA HIS A 75 10.98 4.89 0.78
C HIS A 75 10.67 6.05 -0.18
N LEU A 76 9.93 5.77 -1.25
CA LEU A 76 9.59 6.77 -2.26
C LEU A 76 8.73 7.93 -1.69
N VAL A 77 7.77 7.62 -0.82
CA VAL A 77 6.87 8.62 -0.23
C VAL A 77 7.40 9.22 1.06
N GLY A 78 8.53 8.71 1.59
CA GLY A 78 9.11 9.18 2.84
C GLY A 78 8.28 8.80 4.07
N SER A 79 7.73 7.58 4.10
CA SER A 79 7.01 7.06 5.27
C SER A 79 7.90 7.11 6.52
N ARG A 80 7.31 7.51 7.66
CA ARG A 80 8.02 7.50 8.96
C ARG A 80 8.41 6.08 9.38
N ARG A 81 7.71 5.09 8.85
CA ARG A 81 7.92 3.66 9.08
C ARG A 81 8.67 2.99 7.93
N ALA A 82 9.38 3.71 7.06
CA ALA A 82 10.08 3.13 5.91
C ALA A 82 10.98 1.93 6.28
N THR A 83 11.80 2.06 7.33
CA THR A 83 12.68 0.97 7.81
C THR A 83 11.91 -0.26 8.32
N PHE A 84 10.69 -0.07 8.82
CA PHE A 84 9.84 -1.19 9.23
C PHE A 84 9.34 -2.00 8.03
N TRP A 85 9.27 -1.39 6.84
CA TRP A 85 8.86 -2.04 5.60
C TRP A 85 10.02 -2.66 4.83
N ASP A 86 11.26 -2.55 5.31
CA ASP A 86 12.41 -3.16 4.65
C ASP A 86 12.27 -4.68 4.57
N LEU A 87 12.73 -5.26 3.46
CA LEU A 87 12.60 -6.68 3.13
C LEU A 87 13.25 -7.61 4.16
N ASP A 88 14.18 -7.12 4.97
CA ASP A 88 14.79 -7.91 6.03
C ASP A 88 13.81 -8.25 7.17
N ASN A 89 12.63 -7.61 7.20
CA ASN A 89 11.62 -7.81 8.24
C ASN A 89 10.51 -8.83 7.86
N TYR A 90 10.43 -9.31 6.61
CA TYR A 90 9.32 -10.16 6.11
C TYR A 90 9.74 -11.20 5.08
#